data_AF-A0A667YB39-F1
#
_entry.id   AF-A0A667YB39-F1
#
_cell.length_a   1.000
_cell.length_b   1.000
_cell.length_c   1.000
_cell.angle_alpha   90.00
_cell.angle_beta   90.00
_cell.angle_gamma   90.00
#
_symmetry.space_group_name_H-M   'P 1'
#
loop_
_entity.id
_entity.type
_entity.pdbx_description
1 polymer ?
#
loop_
_entity_poly.entity_id
_entity_poly.type
_entity_poly.pdbx_seq_one_letter_code
_entity_poly.pdbx_strand_id
1 'polypeptide(L)'
;MDDLHHLKRKCLIQIHFTLILLRAAPCRRALTTILPYLWDVYSAPTPAGKDILTLLSLCLLIAMVTGGLLHHWLSKTLRYDHAASIATACVYSVAVFLFSFLCHPLRCVLTMILPTVCSKKGRQLIISASVMIVVLNVIPNISLNVGAVMHILKCTSEGFARTLLNSSDPLNRAKRDLVEETIKANQEDLSIVTNLRKLEQFTHIDVSEEYKLLSNRILATIFVILLIVESGRYLKSYLTSVQFDNSYLVKELLQKEADGKQISAEKIMNSISCNITKQECASCFISLIVVTLYFTAITFIVALDYIVYYLVYWFLPVSCIIPRLCAKQELTNFHRDYKWTFGPQSSRCEVTTSAPNLAVTVLLGSLWLMSYSLVFLEVYARRMRRKVSASFFKSQEEKRIAFLLRKIQAKHSRNKPETFSVHVSAIHPH
;
A
#
# COMPACT_ATOMS: atom_id res chain seq x y z
N MET A 1 -9.95 16.63 -27.74
CA MET A 1 -11.33 16.68 -27.20
C MET A 1 -11.86 15.28 -26.87
N ASP A 2 -11.19 14.22 -27.35
CA ASP A 2 -11.57 12.82 -27.16
C ASP A 2 -11.24 12.20 -25.78
N ASP A 3 -10.23 12.71 -25.07
CA ASP A 3 -9.89 12.23 -23.72
C ASP A 3 -10.95 12.53 -22.66
N LEU A 4 -11.75 13.58 -22.87
CA LEU A 4 -12.85 13.96 -21.97
C LEU A 4 -14.06 13.03 -22.13
N HIS A 5 -14.23 12.44 -23.32
CA HIS A 5 -15.28 11.45 -23.59
C HIS A 5 -14.88 10.06 -23.05
N HIS A 6 -13.60 9.73 -23.09
CA HIS A 6 -13.06 8.49 -22.51
C HIS A 6 -13.11 8.49 -20.96
N LEU A 7 -12.89 9.65 -20.32
CA LEU A 7 -13.05 9.79 -18.85
C LEU A 7 -14.52 9.75 -18.40
N LYS A 8 -15.45 10.31 -19.18
CA LYS A 8 -16.90 10.19 -18.93
C LYS A 8 -17.37 8.73 -18.94
N ARG A 9 -16.85 7.90 -19.86
CA ARG A 9 -17.15 6.45 -19.89
C ARG A 9 -16.62 5.70 -18.67
N LYS A 10 -15.42 6.04 -18.17
CA LYS A 10 -14.85 5.41 -16.96
C LYS A 10 -15.64 5.72 -15.69
N CYS A 11 -16.27 6.90 -15.60
CA CYS A 11 -17.19 7.23 -14.50
C CYS A 11 -18.53 6.48 -14.60
N LEU A 12 -19.02 6.26 -15.82
CA LEU A 12 -20.19 5.41 -16.07
C LEU A 12 -19.94 3.97 -15.62
N ILE A 13 -18.71 3.46 -15.78
CA ILE A 13 -18.28 2.11 -15.38
C ILE A 13 -18.22 1.94 -13.84
N GLN A 14 -17.91 2.99 -13.08
CA GLN A 14 -17.89 2.93 -11.60
C GLN A 14 -19.31 2.94 -11.00
N ILE A 15 -20.23 3.71 -11.60
CA ILE A 15 -21.65 3.64 -11.25
C ILE A 15 -22.21 2.28 -11.72
N HIS A 16 -21.77 1.78 -12.87
CA HIS A 16 -22.09 0.43 -13.33
C HIS A 16 -21.56 -0.66 -12.42
N PHE A 17 -20.40 -0.55 -11.78
CA PHE A 17 -19.89 -1.62 -10.90
C PHE A 17 -20.75 -1.81 -9.63
N THR A 18 -21.35 -0.72 -9.13
CA THR A 18 -22.37 -0.76 -8.07
C THR A 18 -23.74 -1.24 -8.59
N LEU A 19 -23.95 -1.22 -9.91
CA LEU A 19 -25.18 -1.60 -10.61
C LEU A 19 -25.12 -2.97 -11.32
N ILE A 20 -23.94 -3.55 -11.50
CA ILE A 20 -23.69 -4.83 -12.18
C ILE A 20 -23.99 -6.02 -11.26
N LEU A 21 -24.04 -5.81 -9.95
CA LEU A 21 -24.46 -6.81 -8.96
C LEU A 21 -25.99 -6.99 -8.83
N LEU A 22 -26.82 -6.15 -9.46
CA LEU A 22 -28.28 -6.28 -9.38
C LEU A 22 -28.94 -6.23 -10.77
N ARG A 23 -28.96 -7.39 -11.41
CA ARG A 23 -29.50 -7.60 -12.77
C ARG A 23 -31.03 -7.77 -12.81
N ALA A 24 -31.76 -7.31 -11.79
CA ALA A 24 -33.22 -7.38 -11.72
C ALA A 24 -33.86 -5.99 -11.56
N ALA A 25 -34.57 -5.52 -12.59
CA ALA A 25 -35.27 -4.23 -12.63
C ALA A 25 -36.22 -3.93 -11.45
N PRO A 26 -37.00 -4.89 -10.90
CA PRO A 26 -37.83 -4.61 -9.72
C PRO A 26 -37.00 -4.37 -8.44
N CYS A 27 -35.86 -5.07 -8.32
CA CYS A 27 -34.95 -4.89 -7.18
C CYS A 27 -34.30 -3.50 -7.19
N ARG A 28 -34.06 -2.93 -8.38
CA ARG A 28 -33.53 -1.55 -8.52
C ARG A 28 -34.46 -0.50 -7.91
N ARG A 29 -35.77 -0.56 -8.16
CA ARG A 29 -36.74 0.44 -7.63
C ARG A 29 -36.92 0.31 -6.12
N ALA A 30 -37.03 -0.92 -5.60
CA ALA A 30 -37.10 -1.14 -4.16
C ALA A 30 -35.82 -0.65 -3.45
N LEU A 31 -34.64 -0.93 -4.01
CA LEU A 31 -33.36 -0.52 -3.45
C LEU A 31 -33.19 1.01 -3.44
N THR A 32 -33.68 1.72 -4.46
CA THR A 32 -33.60 3.19 -4.51
C THR A 32 -34.43 3.91 -3.46
N THR A 33 -35.46 3.26 -2.91
CA THR A 33 -36.35 3.86 -1.90
C THR A 33 -36.01 3.39 -0.48
N ILE A 34 -35.60 2.13 -0.33
CA ILE A 34 -35.26 1.54 0.98
C ILE A 34 -33.90 2.03 1.48
N LEU A 35 -32.89 2.11 0.61
CA LEU A 35 -31.52 2.46 1.03
C LEU A 35 -31.42 3.87 1.66
N PRO A 36 -32.05 4.93 1.09
CA PRO A 36 -32.08 6.25 1.74
C PRO A 36 -32.79 6.23 3.09
N TYR A 37 -33.94 5.55 3.20
CA TYR A 37 -34.67 5.43 4.46
C TYR A 37 -33.82 4.73 5.55
N LEU A 38 -33.20 3.59 5.23
CA LEU A 38 -32.32 2.89 6.17
C LEU A 38 -31.12 3.74 6.58
N TRP A 39 -30.55 4.49 5.64
CA TRP A 39 -29.44 5.41 5.91
C TRP A 39 -29.85 6.59 6.81
N ASP A 40 -31.04 7.15 6.60
CA ASP A 40 -31.56 8.23 7.43
C ASP A 40 -31.82 7.76 8.87
N VAL A 41 -32.45 6.61 9.05
CA VAL A 41 -32.64 5.98 10.37
C VAL A 41 -31.29 5.68 11.03
N TYR A 42 -30.34 5.12 10.26
CA TYR A 42 -29.01 4.80 10.75
C TYR A 42 -28.13 6.03 11.04
N SER A 43 -28.44 7.22 10.52
CA SER A 43 -27.65 8.43 10.81
C SER A 43 -28.31 9.34 11.86
N ALA A 44 -29.60 9.12 12.18
CA ALA A 44 -30.34 9.91 13.15
C ALA A 44 -29.81 9.78 14.60
N PRO A 45 -29.64 10.91 15.33
CA PRO A 45 -29.14 10.89 16.71
C PRO A 45 -30.14 10.32 17.72
N THR A 46 -31.44 10.54 17.51
CA THR A 46 -32.52 10.12 18.42
C THR A 46 -33.59 9.40 17.61
N PRO A 47 -33.50 8.06 17.44
CA PRO A 47 -34.56 7.28 16.80
C PRO A 47 -35.81 7.26 17.67
N ALA A 48 -37.01 7.28 17.05
CA ALA A 48 -38.28 7.24 17.77
C ALA A 48 -39.22 6.17 17.19
N GLY A 49 -40.01 5.53 18.06
CA GLY A 49 -41.02 4.55 17.65
C GLY A 49 -40.44 3.36 16.88
N LYS A 50 -40.97 3.08 15.69
CA LYS A 50 -40.56 1.95 14.84
C LYS A 50 -39.11 2.03 14.37
N ASP A 51 -38.53 3.23 14.32
CA ASP A 51 -37.15 3.43 13.88
C ASP A 51 -36.12 2.86 14.86
N ILE A 52 -36.48 2.67 16.14
CA ILE A 52 -35.61 2.03 17.15
C ILE A 52 -35.35 0.57 16.76
N LEU A 53 -36.41 -0.16 16.39
CA LEU A 53 -36.30 -1.55 15.98
C LEU A 53 -35.51 -1.70 14.68
N THR A 54 -35.75 -0.79 13.72
CA THR A 54 -34.98 -0.72 12.48
C THR A 54 -33.49 -0.46 12.75
N LEU A 55 -33.16 0.51 13.61
CA LEU A 55 -31.78 0.80 13.99
C LEU A 55 -31.12 -0.40 14.69
N LEU A 56 -31.82 -1.03 15.62
CA LEU A 56 -31.34 -2.23 16.32
C LEU A 56 -30.98 -3.33 15.32
N SER A 57 -31.87 -3.60 14.36
CA SER A 57 -31.65 -4.58 13.30
C SER A 57 -30.46 -4.22 12.40
N LEU A 58 -30.30 -2.93 12.05
CA LEU A 58 -29.16 -2.47 11.23
C LEU A 58 -27.83 -2.61 11.97
N CYS A 59 -27.77 -2.20 13.24
CA CYS A 59 -26.58 -2.36 14.06
C CYS A 59 -26.20 -3.83 14.26
N LEU A 60 -27.19 -4.71 14.46
CA LEU A 60 -26.96 -6.15 14.57
C LEU A 60 -26.41 -6.72 13.27
N LEU A 61 -27.03 -6.38 12.12
CA LEU A 61 -26.55 -6.82 10.81
C LEU A 61 -25.11 -6.39 10.55
N ILE A 62 -24.79 -5.12 10.81
CA ILE A 62 -23.44 -4.59 10.65
C ILE A 62 -22.46 -5.35 11.54
N ALA A 63 -22.79 -5.57 12.81
CA ALA A 63 -21.94 -6.30 13.76
C ALA A 63 -21.70 -7.76 13.37
N MET A 64 -22.71 -8.43 12.81
CA MET A 64 -22.59 -9.81 12.32
C MET A 64 -21.71 -9.88 11.07
N VAL A 65 -21.92 -8.98 10.11
CA VAL A 65 -21.13 -8.91 8.88
C VAL A 65 -19.67 -8.60 9.19
N THR A 66 -19.39 -7.57 10.00
CA THR A 66 -18.02 -7.20 10.36
C THR A 66 -17.36 -8.24 11.25
N GLY A 67 -18.11 -8.89 12.15
CA GLY A 67 -17.63 -10.01 12.96
C GLY A 67 -17.22 -11.22 12.13
N GLY A 68 -18.05 -11.62 11.18
CA GLY A 68 -17.73 -12.73 10.26
C GLY A 68 -16.50 -12.44 9.41
N LEU A 69 -16.37 -11.20 8.91
CA LEU A 69 -15.17 -10.75 8.19
C LEU A 69 -13.93 -10.81 9.09
N LEU A 70 -14.03 -10.35 10.35
CA LEU A 70 -12.94 -10.40 11.31
C LEU A 70 -12.55 -11.85 11.63
N HIS A 71 -13.51 -12.75 11.86
CA HIS A 71 -13.26 -14.16 12.08
C HIS A 71 -12.54 -14.81 10.91
N HIS A 72 -13.00 -14.54 9.68
CA HIS A 72 -12.37 -15.04 8.47
C HIS A 72 -10.92 -14.56 8.35
N TRP A 73 -10.69 -13.27 8.60
CA TRP A 73 -9.34 -12.70 8.57
C TRP A 73 -8.42 -13.28 9.66
N LEU A 74 -8.90 -13.40 10.90
CA LEU A 74 -8.14 -13.97 12.01
C LEU A 74 -7.79 -15.44 11.78
N SER A 75 -8.75 -16.25 11.31
CA SER A 75 -8.56 -17.70 11.12
C SER A 75 -7.78 -18.03 9.85
N LYS A 76 -8.14 -17.44 8.69
CA LYS A 76 -7.57 -17.81 7.39
C LYS A 76 -6.30 -17.02 7.04
N THR A 77 -6.24 -15.74 7.41
CA THR A 77 -5.09 -14.89 7.06
C THR A 77 -4.05 -14.85 8.18
N LEU A 78 -4.48 -14.63 9.43
CA LEU A 78 -3.57 -14.49 10.58
C LEU A 78 -3.33 -15.80 11.36
N ARG A 79 -3.91 -16.91 10.87
CA ARG A 79 -3.75 -18.28 11.39
C ARG A 79 -3.88 -18.37 12.92
N TYR A 80 -4.81 -17.62 13.51
CA TYR A 80 -5.15 -17.79 14.92
C TYR A 80 -5.88 -19.11 15.12
N ASP A 81 -5.75 -19.68 16.32
CA ASP A 81 -6.52 -20.84 16.74
C ASP A 81 -8.03 -20.60 16.55
N HIS A 82 -8.78 -21.65 16.25
CA HIS A 82 -10.21 -21.56 15.99
C HIS A 82 -10.99 -20.98 17.19
N ALA A 83 -10.68 -21.42 18.42
CA ALA A 83 -11.35 -20.93 19.61
C ALA A 83 -11.00 -19.45 19.86
N ALA A 84 -9.73 -19.07 19.73
CA ALA A 84 -9.29 -17.69 19.89
C ALA A 84 -9.90 -16.75 18.84
N SER A 85 -9.97 -17.18 17.59
CA SER A 85 -10.57 -16.43 16.49
C SER A 85 -12.08 -16.22 16.67
N ILE A 86 -12.82 -17.28 17.06
CA ILE A 86 -14.26 -17.19 17.33
C ILE A 86 -14.51 -16.27 18.53
N ALA A 87 -13.81 -16.48 19.65
CA ALA A 87 -13.98 -15.67 20.86
C ALA A 87 -13.73 -14.19 20.58
N THR A 88 -12.63 -13.87 19.88
CA THR A 88 -12.29 -12.48 19.51
C THR A 88 -13.34 -11.86 18.60
N ALA A 89 -13.83 -12.60 17.59
CA ALA A 89 -14.86 -12.12 16.70
C ALA A 89 -16.20 -11.87 17.41
N CYS A 90 -16.61 -12.77 18.33
CA CYS A 90 -17.81 -12.59 19.14
C CYS A 90 -17.71 -11.37 20.05
N VAL A 91 -16.60 -11.20 20.76
CA VAL A 91 -16.35 -10.03 21.62
C VAL A 91 -16.41 -8.74 20.79
N TYR A 92 -15.75 -8.74 19.64
CA TYR A 92 -15.79 -7.62 18.70
C TYR A 92 -17.21 -7.32 18.22
N SER A 93 -17.99 -8.32 17.80
CA SER A 93 -19.36 -8.12 17.32
C SER A 93 -20.26 -7.56 18.40
N VAL A 94 -20.18 -8.08 19.63
CA VAL A 94 -20.95 -7.55 20.76
C VAL A 94 -20.55 -6.10 21.03
N ALA A 95 -19.26 -5.78 21.05
CA ALA A 95 -18.78 -4.41 21.24
C ALA A 95 -19.27 -3.46 20.14
N VAL A 96 -19.14 -3.85 18.86
CA VAL A 96 -19.61 -3.05 17.71
C VAL A 96 -21.11 -2.83 17.76
N PHE A 97 -21.89 -3.86 18.10
CA PHE A 97 -23.33 -3.76 18.26
C PHE A 97 -23.71 -2.75 19.34
N LEU A 98 -23.17 -2.93 20.55
CA LEU A 98 -23.45 -2.06 21.70
C LEU A 98 -23.02 -0.62 21.44
N PHE A 99 -21.79 -0.40 20.99
CA PHE A 99 -21.28 0.95 20.73
C PHE A 99 -22.01 1.63 19.57
N SER A 100 -22.37 0.91 18.51
CA SER A 100 -23.12 1.49 17.39
C SER A 100 -24.55 1.85 17.80
N PHE A 101 -25.19 1.03 18.63
CA PHE A 101 -26.56 1.26 19.05
C PHE A 101 -26.66 2.37 20.10
N LEU A 102 -25.78 2.35 21.11
CA LEU A 102 -25.84 3.26 22.26
C LEU A 102 -25.15 4.60 22.02
N CYS A 103 -24.13 4.65 21.15
CA CYS A 103 -23.29 5.83 20.97
C CYS A 103 -23.32 6.34 19.53
N HIS A 104 -24.15 7.34 19.27
CA HIS A 104 -24.27 7.98 17.96
C HIS A 104 -22.93 8.42 17.32
N PRO A 105 -21.98 9.05 18.04
CA PRO A 105 -20.68 9.41 17.47
C PRO A 105 -19.83 8.19 17.09
N LEU A 106 -19.88 7.10 17.87
CA LEU A 106 -19.12 5.88 17.56
C LEU A 106 -19.66 5.18 16.32
N ARG A 107 -20.99 5.17 16.13
CA ARG A 107 -21.62 4.71 14.90
C ARG A 107 -21.12 5.48 13.67
N CYS A 108 -20.94 6.80 13.79
CA CYS A 108 -20.31 7.62 12.75
C CYS A 108 -18.86 7.20 12.49
N VAL A 109 -18.04 7.07 13.55
CA VAL A 109 -16.63 6.67 13.43
C VAL A 109 -16.49 5.31 12.74
N LEU A 110 -17.28 4.31 13.14
CA LEU A 110 -17.27 2.97 12.55
C LEU A 110 -17.62 3.01 11.05
N THR A 111 -18.62 3.80 10.68
CA THR A 111 -19.02 4.00 9.28
C THR A 111 -17.93 4.70 8.47
N MET A 112 -17.13 5.56 9.12
CA MET A 112 -16.02 6.27 8.52
C MET A 112 -14.74 5.43 8.36
N ILE A 113 -14.64 4.26 8.99
CA ILE A 113 -13.47 3.38 8.83
C ILE A 113 -13.32 2.95 7.36
N LEU A 114 -14.41 2.54 6.71
CA LEU A 114 -14.39 2.10 5.31
C LEU A 114 -13.81 3.15 4.35
N PRO A 115 -14.30 4.40 4.29
CA PRO A 115 -13.69 5.42 3.45
C PRO A 115 -12.30 5.86 3.97
N THR A 116 -11.98 5.69 5.26
CA THR A 116 -10.63 5.97 5.78
C THR A 116 -9.59 4.95 5.27
N VAL A 117 -9.96 3.68 5.10
CA VAL A 117 -9.13 2.68 4.41
C VAL A 117 -8.81 3.11 2.98
N CYS A 118 -9.76 3.73 2.29
CA CYS A 118 -9.55 4.23 0.93
C CYS A 118 -8.80 5.58 0.86
N SER A 119 -8.14 6.01 1.95
CA SER A 119 -7.42 7.29 2.02
C SER A 119 -5.90 7.13 1.92
N LYS A 120 -5.15 8.25 1.98
CA LYS A 120 -3.68 8.25 2.09
C LYS A 120 -3.16 7.30 3.18
N LYS A 121 -3.87 7.22 4.30
CA LYS A 121 -3.48 6.37 5.43
C LYS A 121 -3.58 4.89 5.09
N GLY A 122 -4.67 4.44 4.48
CA GLY A 122 -4.78 3.04 4.05
C GLY A 122 -3.76 2.68 2.96
N ARG A 123 -3.43 3.61 2.07
CA ARG A 123 -2.36 3.40 1.08
C ARG A 123 -0.98 3.28 1.71
N GLN A 124 -0.65 4.12 2.70
CA GLN A 124 0.59 3.98 3.47
C GLN A 124 0.68 2.60 4.13
N LEU A 125 -0.44 2.05 4.57
CA LEU A 125 -0.50 0.73 5.18
C LEU A 125 -0.30 -0.39 4.15
N ILE A 126 -0.87 -0.28 2.94
CA ILE A 126 -0.59 -1.22 1.84
C ILE A 126 0.91 -1.20 1.50
N ILE A 127 1.52 -0.01 1.38
CA ILE A 127 2.95 0.11 1.10
C ILE A 127 3.78 -0.52 2.24
N SER A 128 3.42 -0.27 3.49
CA SER A 128 4.08 -0.89 4.66
C SER A 128 3.97 -2.42 4.64
N ALA A 129 2.80 -2.96 4.27
CA ALA A 129 2.60 -4.40 4.14
C ALA A 129 3.45 -4.98 2.99
N SER A 130 3.53 -4.29 1.85
CA SER A 130 4.38 -4.71 0.73
C SER A 130 5.86 -4.73 1.13
N VAL A 131 6.35 -3.71 1.84
CA VAL A 131 7.73 -3.69 2.36
C VAL A 131 7.96 -4.85 3.33
N MET A 132 7.01 -5.10 4.24
CA MET A 132 7.11 -6.22 5.18
C MET A 132 7.18 -7.57 4.46
N ILE A 133 6.36 -7.79 3.42
CA ILE A 133 6.39 -9.01 2.61
C ILE A 133 7.75 -9.20 1.94
N VAL A 134 8.34 -8.13 1.40
CA VAL A 134 9.69 -8.16 0.80
C VAL A 134 10.74 -8.52 1.85
N VAL A 135 10.72 -7.86 3.02
CA VAL A 135 11.68 -8.10 4.10
C VAL A 135 11.60 -9.53 4.64
N LEU A 136 10.40 -10.11 4.71
CA LEU A 136 10.19 -11.43 5.30
C LEU A 136 10.35 -12.59 4.32
N ASN A 137 10.19 -12.36 3.01
CA ASN A 137 10.19 -13.44 2.01
C ASN A 137 11.28 -13.27 0.96
N VAL A 138 11.44 -12.06 0.41
CA VAL A 138 12.34 -11.82 -0.73
C VAL A 138 13.77 -11.63 -0.24
N ILE A 139 14.00 -10.81 0.79
CA ILE A 139 15.35 -10.55 1.31
C ILE A 139 16.04 -11.83 1.81
N PRO A 140 15.39 -12.69 2.63
CA PRO A 140 16.01 -13.93 3.06
C PRO A 140 16.30 -14.88 1.90
N ASN A 141 15.42 -14.93 0.89
CA ASN A 141 15.63 -15.74 -0.31
C ASN A 141 16.86 -15.28 -1.11
N ILE A 142 17.02 -13.97 -1.28
CA ILE A 142 18.22 -13.37 -1.88
C ILE A 142 19.44 -13.75 -1.06
N SER A 143 19.42 -13.59 0.26
CA SER A 143 20.55 -13.92 1.13
C SER A 143 20.97 -15.39 1.01
N LEU A 144 20.01 -16.33 0.96
CA LEU A 144 20.29 -17.75 0.74
C LEU A 144 20.93 -18.00 -0.63
N ASN A 145 20.39 -17.42 -1.70
CA ASN A 145 20.95 -17.59 -3.05
C ASN A 145 22.33 -16.93 -3.20
N VAL A 146 22.55 -15.76 -2.58
CA VAL A 146 23.89 -15.13 -2.50
C VAL A 146 24.84 -16.02 -1.71
N GLY A 147 24.42 -16.58 -0.57
CA GLY A 147 25.20 -17.55 0.20
C GLY A 147 25.65 -18.74 -0.65
N ALA A 148 24.77 -19.25 -1.51
CA ALA A 148 25.12 -20.31 -2.47
C ALA A 148 26.17 -19.85 -3.49
N VAL A 149 26.06 -18.63 -4.06
CA VAL A 149 27.11 -18.06 -4.94
C VAL A 149 28.45 -17.99 -4.21
N MET A 150 28.45 -17.50 -2.98
CA MET A 150 29.65 -17.34 -2.16
C MET A 150 30.31 -18.67 -1.83
N HIS A 151 29.51 -19.70 -1.52
CA HIS A 151 29.98 -21.05 -1.28
C HIS A 151 30.62 -21.66 -2.54
N ILE A 152 29.99 -21.51 -3.71
CA ILE A 152 30.57 -21.94 -5.00
C ILE A 152 31.92 -21.24 -5.25
N LEU A 153 31.98 -19.92 -5.03
CA LEU A 153 33.20 -19.14 -5.25
C LEU A 153 34.35 -19.60 -4.35
N LYS A 154 34.07 -19.85 -3.06
CA LYS A 154 35.02 -20.39 -2.08
C LYS A 154 35.49 -21.79 -2.45
N CYS A 155 34.55 -22.67 -2.82
CA CYS A 155 34.87 -24.02 -3.31
C CYS A 155 35.83 -23.99 -4.51
N THR A 156 35.56 -23.10 -5.46
CA THR A 156 36.36 -22.96 -6.68
C THR A 156 37.76 -22.42 -6.39
N SER A 157 37.88 -21.42 -5.50
CA SER A 157 39.18 -20.86 -5.13
C SER A 157 40.03 -21.85 -4.32
N GLU A 158 39.44 -22.58 -3.37
CA GLU A 158 40.15 -23.63 -2.62
C GLU A 158 40.61 -24.77 -3.54
N GLY A 159 39.76 -25.20 -4.49
CA GLY A 159 40.11 -26.22 -5.49
C GLY A 159 41.26 -25.78 -6.40
N PHE A 160 41.23 -24.52 -6.86
CA PHE A 160 42.31 -23.93 -7.65
C PHE A 160 43.62 -23.86 -6.87
N ALA A 161 43.59 -23.34 -5.64
CA ALA A 161 44.76 -23.23 -4.77
C ALA A 161 45.38 -24.59 -4.44
N ARG A 162 44.56 -25.60 -4.09
CA ARG A 162 45.04 -26.96 -3.83
C ARG A 162 45.71 -27.58 -5.06
N THR A 163 45.14 -27.36 -6.24
CA THR A 163 45.71 -27.95 -7.45
C THR A 163 47.00 -27.27 -7.88
N LEU A 164 47.10 -25.94 -7.72
CA LEU A 164 48.37 -25.24 -7.88
C LEU A 164 49.44 -25.76 -6.91
N LEU A 165 49.10 -25.89 -5.62
CA LEU A 165 50.06 -26.31 -4.59
C LEU A 165 50.50 -27.78 -4.70
N ASN A 166 49.63 -28.68 -5.16
CA ASN A 166 49.98 -30.09 -5.42
C ASN A 166 50.80 -30.31 -6.71
N SER A 167 50.97 -29.30 -7.56
CA SER A 167 51.86 -29.35 -8.73
C SER A 167 53.31 -29.06 -8.31
N SER A 168 53.92 -29.99 -7.58
CA SER A 168 55.15 -29.75 -6.79
C SER A 168 56.47 -29.64 -7.56
N ASP A 169 56.55 -29.97 -8.85
CA ASP A 169 57.83 -29.94 -9.61
C ASP A 169 58.07 -28.70 -10.50
N PRO A 170 57.04 -28.04 -11.06
CA PRO A 170 57.22 -26.77 -11.76
C PRO A 170 57.16 -25.54 -10.84
N LEU A 171 56.27 -25.55 -9.82
CA LEU A 171 56.02 -24.40 -8.95
C LEU A 171 57.20 -24.08 -8.02
N ASN A 172 57.91 -25.11 -7.53
CA ASN A 172 59.10 -24.92 -6.70
C ASN A 172 60.29 -24.28 -7.46
N ARG A 173 60.32 -24.38 -8.80
CA ARG A 173 61.31 -23.68 -9.64
C ARG A 173 60.95 -22.22 -9.85
N ALA A 174 59.69 -21.92 -10.17
CA ALA A 174 59.20 -20.54 -10.27
C ALA A 174 59.24 -19.79 -8.92
N LYS A 175 59.06 -20.51 -7.81
CA LYS A 175 59.11 -19.98 -6.43
C LYS A 175 60.45 -19.35 -6.07
N ARG A 176 61.58 -19.75 -6.67
CA ARG A 176 62.89 -19.12 -6.38
C ARG A 176 63.08 -17.78 -7.07
N ASP A 177 62.40 -17.54 -8.18
CA ASP A 177 62.53 -16.30 -8.96
C ASP A 177 61.50 -15.22 -8.56
N LEU A 178 60.51 -15.57 -7.72
CA LEU A 178 59.39 -14.69 -7.36
C LEU A 178 59.29 -14.35 -5.85
N VAL A 179 60.36 -14.56 -5.07
CA VAL A 179 60.32 -14.41 -3.60
C VAL A 179 60.16 -12.94 -3.17
N GLU A 180 60.57 -11.96 -3.98
CA GLU A 180 60.51 -10.54 -3.61
C GLU A 180 59.11 -9.92 -3.81
N GLU A 181 58.33 -10.36 -4.81
CA GLU A 181 56.98 -9.82 -5.07
C GLU A 181 55.85 -10.55 -4.34
N THR A 182 56.06 -11.81 -3.94
CA THR A 182 54.99 -12.68 -3.38
C THR A 182 54.60 -12.30 -1.94
N ILE A 183 55.44 -11.59 -1.20
CA ILE A 183 55.13 -11.15 0.18
C ILE A 183 53.98 -10.14 0.21
N LYS A 184 53.78 -9.36 -0.86
CA LYS A 184 52.64 -8.42 -0.99
C LYS A 184 51.35 -9.09 -1.46
N ALA A 185 51.42 -10.03 -2.41
CA ALA A 185 50.23 -10.67 -3.01
C ALA A 185 49.50 -11.63 -2.04
N ASN A 186 50.22 -12.34 -1.17
CA ASN A 186 49.63 -13.30 -0.23
C ASN A 186 48.73 -12.67 0.84
N GLN A 187 48.94 -11.37 1.15
CA GLN A 187 48.17 -10.67 2.18
C GLN A 187 46.78 -10.26 1.66
N GLU A 188 46.68 -9.93 0.37
CA GLU A 188 45.42 -9.57 -0.30
C GLU A 188 44.53 -10.80 -0.53
N ASP A 189 45.07 -11.93 -1.00
CA ASP A 189 44.30 -13.16 -1.23
C ASP A 189 43.73 -13.78 0.06
N LEU A 190 44.50 -13.74 1.15
CA LEU A 190 44.03 -14.22 2.46
C LEU A 190 42.94 -13.29 3.04
N SER A 191 43.04 -11.98 2.77
CA SER A 191 41.99 -11.02 3.16
C SER A 191 40.68 -11.28 2.39
N ILE A 192 40.76 -11.65 1.11
CA ILE A 192 39.59 -11.99 0.30
C ILE A 192 38.93 -13.25 0.88
N VAL A 193 39.65 -14.35 1.08
CA VAL A 193 39.07 -15.60 1.62
C VAL A 193 38.47 -15.42 3.01
N THR A 194 39.12 -14.65 3.89
CA THR A 194 38.58 -14.35 5.22
C THR A 194 37.34 -13.45 5.16
N ASN A 195 37.28 -12.51 4.23
CA ASN A 195 36.09 -11.70 3.96
C ASN A 195 34.94 -12.54 3.37
N LEU A 196 35.23 -13.48 2.46
CA LEU A 196 34.23 -14.42 1.92
C LEU A 196 33.64 -15.29 3.04
N ARG A 197 34.47 -15.78 3.98
CA ARG A 197 34.02 -16.56 5.14
C ARG A 197 33.14 -15.75 6.08
N LYS A 198 33.47 -14.48 6.32
CA LYS A 198 32.60 -13.57 7.09
C LYS A 198 31.27 -13.34 6.39
N LEU A 199 31.28 -13.16 5.06
CA LEU A 199 30.07 -12.94 4.28
C LEU A 199 29.14 -14.18 4.28
N GLU A 200 29.71 -15.38 4.15
CA GLU A 200 29.00 -16.67 4.24
C GLU A 200 28.23 -16.81 5.57
N GLN A 201 28.84 -16.37 6.67
CA GLN A 201 28.19 -16.40 7.99
C GLN A 201 27.06 -15.37 8.14
N PHE A 202 27.09 -14.24 7.43
CA PHE A 202 26.02 -13.24 7.42
C PHE A 202 24.83 -13.62 6.53
N THR A 203 25.02 -14.47 5.52
CA THR A 203 23.97 -14.83 4.57
C THR A 203 22.96 -15.85 5.09
N HIS A 204 23.25 -16.53 6.21
CA HIS A 204 22.38 -17.57 6.78
C HIS A 204 21.34 -16.99 7.74
N ILE A 205 20.51 -16.06 7.26
CA ILE A 205 19.37 -15.51 8.01
C ILE A 205 18.11 -16.27 7.58
N ASP A 206 17.80 -17.35 8.29
CA ASP A 206 16.52 -18.04 8.11
C ASP A 206 15.44 -17.33 8.94
N VAL A 207 14.44 -16.76 8.27
CA VAL A 207 13.33 -16.07 8.92
C VAL A 207 12.23 -17.10 9.20
N SER A 208 12.17 -17.57 10.45
CA SER A 208 11.17 -18.52 10.91
C SER A 208 9.74 -18.08 10.56
N GLU A 209 8.90 -19.04 10.14
CA GLU A 209 7.47 -18.84 9.86
C GLU A 209 6.72 -18.21 11.04
N GLU A 210 7.13 -18.49 12.27
CA GLU A 210 6.56 -17.88 13.48
C GLU A 210 6.76 -16.37 13.51
N TYR A 211 7.95 -15.90 13.11
CA TYR A 211 8.26 -14.47 13.05
C TYR A 211 7.45 -13.77 11.95
N LYS A 212 7.28 -14.41 10.78
CA LYS A 212 6.45 -13.87 9.70
C LYS A 212 5.01 -13.68 10.15
N LEU A 213 4.48 -14.69 10.85
CA LEU A 213 3.11 -14.66 11.37
C LEU A 213 2.94 -13.60 12.45
N LEU A 214 3.88 -13.52 13.39
CA LEU A 214 3.87 -12.52 14.47
C LEU A 214 3.92 -11.09 13.90
N SER A 215 4.80 -10.84 12.93
CA SER A 215 4.92 -9.54 12.27
C SER A 215 3.61 -9.14 11.56
N ASN A 216 2.99 -10.07 10.83
CA ASN A 216 1.69 -9.83 10.18
C ASN A 216 0.58 -9.50 11.21
N ARG A 217 0.56 -10.19 12.36
CA ARG A 217 -0.39 -9.92 13.45
C ARG A 217 -0.18 -8.54 14.08
N ILE A 218 1.06 -8.14 14.29
CA ILE A 218 1.41 -6.81 14.81
C ILE A 218 0.97 -5.73 13.81
N LEU A 219 1.30 -5.90 12.53
CA LEU A 219 0.92 -4.96 11.48
C LEU A 219 -0.60 -4.83 11.36
N ALA A 220 -1.32 -5.95 11.40
CA ALA A 220 -2.78 -6.00 11.42
C ALA A 220 -3.39 -5.22 12.61
N THR A 221 -2.81 -5.36 13.80
CA THR A 221 -3.28 -4.67 15.00
C THR A 221 -3.04 -3.16 14.90
N ILE A 222 -1.83 -2.76 14.50
CA ILE A 222 -1.46 -1.36 14.27
C ILE A 222 -2.39 -0.74 13.21
N PHE A 223 -2.69 -1.48 12.15
CA PHE A 223 -3.58 -1.06 11.07
C PHE A 223 -4.98 -0.69 11.61
N VAL A 224 -5.61 -1.59 12.35
CA VAL A 224 -6.95 -1.36 12.91
C VAL A 224 -6.96 -0.16 13.86
N ILE A 225 -5.96 -0.05 14.74
CA ILE A 225 -5.83 1.06 15.68
C ILE A 225 -5.69 2.40 14.92
N LEU A 226 -4.81 2.47 13.93
CA LEU A 226 -4.58 3.69 13.16
C LEU A 226 -5.85 4.15 12.42
N LEU A 227 -6.65 3.23 11.89
CA LEU A 227 -7.90 3.58 11.21
C LEU A 227 -8.95 4.14 12.16
N ILE A 228 -9.11 3.54 13.35
CA ILE A 228 -10.04 4.02 14.37
C ILE A 228 -9.61 5.40 14.85
N VAL A 229 -8.33 5.56 15.18
CA VAL A 229 -7.78 6.83 15.66
C VAL A 229 -7.90 7.92 14.59
N GLU A 230 -7.57 7.64 13.33
CA GLU A 230 -7.70 8.62 12.26
C GLU A 230 -9.17 9.02 12.00
N SER A 231 -10.09 8.05 12.04
CA SER A 231 -11.52 8.31 11.90
C SER A 231 -12.04 9.17 13.06
N GLY A 232 -11.62 8.87 14.29
CA GLY A 232 -11.94 9.66 15.48
C GLY A 232 -11.35 11.08 15.43
N ARG A 233 -10.09 11.23 15.01
CA ARG A 233 -9.46 12.55 14.83
C ARG A 233 -10.17 13.40 13.77
N TYR A 234 -10.57 12.79 12.66
CA TYR A 234 -11.34 13.48 11.62
C TYR A 234 -12.68 13.94 12.20
N LEU A 235 -13.42 13.05 12.87
CA LEU A 235 -14.72 13.41 13.46
C LEU A 235 -14.58 14.51 14.52
N LYS A 236 -13.55 14.43 15.38
CA LYS A 236 -13.25 15.49 16.35
C LYS A 236 -13.05 16.82 15.65
N SER A 237 -12.12 16.90 14.69
CA SER A 237 -11.84 18.13 13.92
C SER A 237 -13.09 18.67 13.21
N TYR A 238 -13.92 17.76 12.70
CA TYR A 238 -15.17 18.07 12.03
C TYR A 238 -16.20 18.74 12.96
N LEU A 239 -16.33 18.22 14.19
CA LEU A 239 -17.25 18.74 15.19
C LEU A 239 -16.74 20.02 15.86
N THR A 240 -15.42 20.16 16.04
CA THR A 240 -14.84 21.30 16.77
C THR A 240 -14.68 22.55 15.90
N SER A 241 -14.41 22.40 14.60
CA SER A 241 -14.13 23.54 13.72
C SER A 241 -15.13 23.67 12.60
N VAL A 242 -15.85 24.80 12.57
CA VAL A 242 -16.75 25.17 11.46
C VAL A 242 -16.00 25.51 10.19
N GLN A 243 -14.67 25.70 10.22
CA GLN A 243 -13.85 26.03 9.05
C GLN A 243 -13.23 24.81 8.37
N PHE A 244 -13.22 23.66 9.05
CA PHE A 244 -12.53 22.44 8.63
C PHE A 244 -13.17 21.81 7.37
N ASP A 245 -12.42 21.46 6.33
CA ASP A 245 -12.92 20.72 5.15
C ASP A 245 -14.15 21.35 4.44
N ASN A 246 -14.14 22.68 4.31
CA ASN A 246 -15.23 23.46 3.68
C ASN A 246 -15.04 23.73 2.19
N SER A 247 -13.92 23.33 1.59
CA SER A 247 -13.55 23.73 0.21
C SER A 247 -14.59 23.35 -0.83
N TYR A 248 -15.25 22.21 -0.65
CA TYR A 248 -16.30 21.71 -1.55
C TYR A 248 -17.57 22.54 -1.47
N LEU A 249 -18.00 22.83 -0.25
CA LEU A 249 -19.21 23.60 0.02
C LEU A 249 -19.05 25.05 -0.46
N VAL A 250 -17.87 25.66 -0.25
CA VAL A 250 -17.57 27.02 -0.75
C VAL A 250 -17.64 27.06 -2.28
N LYS A 251 -17.06 26.07 -2.98
CA LYS A 251 -17.12 26.01 -4.46
C LYS A 251 -18.55 25.88 -4.96
N GLU A 252 -19.36 25.03 -4.32
CA GLU A 252 -20.76 24.84 -4.72
C GLU A 252 -21.63 26.08 -4.46
N LEU A 253 -21.44 26.75 -3.32
CA LEU A 253 -22.15 27.99 -2.99
C LEU A 253 -21.83 29.10 -4.01
N LEU A 254 -20.55 29.29 -4.35
CA LEU A 254 -20.14 30.27 -5.36
C LEU A 254 -20.68 29.94 -6.75
N GLN A 255 -20.74 28.66 -7.12
CA GLN A 255 -21.27 28.26 -8.42
C GLN A 255 -22.79 28.47 -8.52
N LYS A 256 -23.55 28.22 -7.45
CA LYS A 256 -25.00 28.47 -7.42
C LYS A 256 -25.35 29.96 -7.39
N GLU A 257 -24.50 30.78 -6.77
CA GLU A 257 -24.62 32.24 -6.80
C GLU A 257 -24.43 32.79 -8.22
N ALA A 258 -23.45 32.26 -8.97
CA ALA A 258 -23.24 32.62 -10.37
C ALA A 258 -24.40 32.23 -11.30
N ASP A 259 -25.16 31.19 -10.94
CA ASP A 259 -26.34 30.70 -11.70
C ASP A 259 -27.65 31.44 -11.31
N GLY A 260 -27.58 32.47 -10.44
CA GLY A 260 -28.74 33.27 -10.02
C GLY A 260 -29.83 32.49 -9.27
N LYS A 261 -29.51 31.28 -8.78
CA LYS A 261 -30.50 30.33 -8.27
C LYS A 261 -30.63 30.42 -6.75
N GLN A 262 -31.85 30.54 -6.26
CA GLN A 262 -32.13 30.63 -4.82
C GLN A 262 -31.62 29.39 -4.07
N ILE A 263 -30.87 29.65 -3.00
CA ILE A 263 -30.08 28.66 -2.26
C ILE A 263 -31.00 27.89 -1.29
N SER A 264 -31.45 26.69 -1.66
CA SER A 264 -32.01 25.73 -0.70
C SER A 264 -30.91 24.79 -0.20
N ALA A 265 -30.75 24.70 1.13
CA ALA A 265 -29.78 23.84 1.81
C ALA A 265 -29.95 22.36 1.44
N GLU A 266 -31.18 21.91 1.18
CA GLU A 266 -31.51 20.54 0.81
C GLU A 266 -30.97 20.16 -0.58
N LYS A 267 -30.97 21.10 -1.53
CA LYS A 267 -30.49 20.88 -2.91
C LYS A 267 -28.96 20.94 -3.02
N ILE A 268 -28.26 21.41 -1.99
CA ILE A 268 -26.78 21.37 -1.90
C ILE A 268 -26.32 19.96 -1.53
N MET A 269 -27.05 19.31 -0.63
CA MET A 269 -26.71 17.99 -0.09
C MET A 269 -26.69 16.89 -1.18
N ASN A 270 -27.49 17.05 -2.23
CA ASN A 270 -27.71 16.04 -3.27
C ASN A 270 -26.86 16.20 -4.54
N SER A 271 -26.08 17.28 -4.69
CA SER A 271 -25.31 17.49 -5.91
C SER A 271 -23.95 16.77 -5.84
N ILE A 272 -23.88 15.57 -6.43
CA ILE A 272 -22.59 14.90 -6.65
C ILE A 272 -22.00 15.50 -7.92
N SER A 273 -21.13 16.50 -7.77
CA SER A 273 -20.25 16.86 -8.89
C SER A 273 -19.13 15.82 -8.97
N CYS A 274 -19.31 14.80 -9.80
CA CYS A 274 -18.28 13.78 -10.10
C CYS A 274 -17.04 14.34 -10.81
N ASN A 275 -17.00 15.65 -11.09
CA ASN A 275 -15.85 16.28 -11.70
C ASN A 275 -14.70 16.41 -10.69
N ILE A 276 -13.56 15.84 -11.07
CA ILE A 276 -12.29 16.04 -10.39
C ILE A 276 -11.82 17.45 -10.73
N THR A 277 -11.58 18.27 -9.71
CA THR A 277 -11.06 19.62 -9.93
C THR A 277 -9.58 19.57 -10.31
N LYS A 278 -9.08 20.53 -11.10
CA LYS A 278 -7.65 20.59 -11.52
C LYS A 278 -6.69 20.50 -10.33
N GLN A 279 -7.04 21.11 -9.20
CA GLN A 279 -6.29 21.05 -7.95
C GLN A 279 -6.27 19.64 -7.32
N GLU A 280 -7.38 18.90 -7.35
CA GLU A 280 -7.43 17.51 -6.88
C GLU A 280 -6.64 16.57 -7.79
N CYS A 281 -6.61 16.86 -9.10
CA CYS A 281 -5.78 16.14 -10.07
C CYS A 281 -4.28 16.30 -9.77
N ALA A 282 -3.82 17.50 -9.44
CA ALA A 282 -2.42 17.72 -9.05
C ALA A 282 -2.04 16.93 -7.78
N SER A 283 -2.91 16.90 -6.77
CA SER A 283 -2.68 16.10 -5.56
C SER A 283 -2.68 14.59 -5.84
N CYS A 284 -3.48 14.13 -6.81
CA CYS A 284 -3.50 12.75 -7.28
C CYS A 284 -2.18 12.38 -7.95
N PHE A 285 -1.67 13.26 -8.83
CA PHE A 285 -0.41 13.08 -9.54
C PHE A 285 0.80 12.96 -8.59
N ILE A 286 0.91 13.82 -7.58
CA ILE A 286 1.96 13.70 -6.55
C ILE A 286 1.87 12.35 -5.84
N SER A 287 0.65 11.94 -5.47
CA SER A 287 0.43 10.66 -4.81
C SER A 287 0.80 9.48 -5.72
N LEU A 288 0.53 9.58 -7.02
CA LEU A 288 0.89 8.57 -8.02
C LEU A 288 2.40 8.44 -8.18
N ILE A 289 3.14 9.55 -8.23
CA ILE A 289 4.61 9.54 -8.29
C ILE A 289 5.17 8.80 -7.07
N VAL A 290 4.75 9.19 -5.86
CA VAL A 290 5.24 8.58 -4.61
C VAL A 290 4.99 7.07 -4.61
N VAL A 291 3.78 6.65 -4.97
CA VAL A 291 3.43 5.22 -5.03
C VAL A 291 4.28 4.49 -6.07
N THR A 292 4.46 5.09 -7.25
CA THR A 292 5.29 4.53 -8.32
C THR A 292 6.72 4.32 -7.81
N LEU A 293 7.31 5.31 -7.15
CA LEU A 293 8.68 5.22 -6.60
C LEU A 293 8.85 4.05 -5.61
N TYR A 294 7.92 3.89 -4.67
CA TYR A 294 7.97 2.76 -3.71
C TYR A 294 7.87 1.41 -4.42
N PHE A 295 6.94 1.26 -5.35
CA PHE A 295 6.76 -0.01 -6.05
C PHE A 295 7.86 -0.28 -7.07
N THR A 296 8.48 0.73 -7.67
CA THR A 296 9.70 0.53 -8.49
C THR A 296 10.86 0.02 -7.64
N ALA A 297 11.04 0.52 -6.41
CA ALA A 297 12.06 0.01 -5.50
C ALA A 297 11.78 -1.45 -5.10
N ILE A 298 10.52 -1.79 -4.80
CA ILE A 298 10.11 -3.17 -4.51
C ILE A 298 10.35 -4.09 -5.71
N THR A 299 9.95 -3.67 -6.91
CA THR A 299 10.19 -4.43 -8.14
C THR A 299 11.67 -4.63 -8.40
N PHE A 300 12.51 -3.65 -8.12
CA PHE A 300 13.97 -3.80 -8.22
C PHE A 300 14.48 -4.88 -7.26
N ILE A 301 14.05 -4.89 -5.98
CA ILE A 301 14.43 -5.92 -5.02
C ILE A 301 13.97 -7.31 -5.46
N VAL A 302 12.73 -7.44 -5.94
CA VAL A 302 12.22 -8.72 -6.47
C VAL A 302 13.01 -9.15 -7.71
N ALA A 303 13.31 -8.23 -8.63
CA ALA A 303 14.11 -8.54 -9.81
C ALA A 303 15.52 -9.00 -9.44
N LEU A 304 16.14 -8.42 -8.41
CA LEU A 304 17.41 -8.89 -7.88
C LEU A 304 17.33 -10.35 -7.42
N ASP A 305 16.24 -10.77 -6.78
CA ASP A 305 16.04 -12.18 -6.39
C ASP A 305 16.05 -13.12 -7.59
N TYR A 306 15.32 -12.78 -8.66
CA TYR A 306 15.35 -13.54 -9.90
C TYR A 306 16.75 -13.53 -10.55
N ILE A 307 17.42 -12.38 -10.57
CA ILE A 307 18.78 -12.27 -11.13
C ILE A 307 19.75 -13.16 -10.37
N VAL A 308 19.77 -13.11 -9.03
CA VAL A 308 20.67 -13.94 -8.21
C VAL A 308 20.33 -15.41 -8.38
N TYR A 309 19.06 -15.79 -8.38
CA TYR A 309 18.62 -17.16 -8.65
C TYR A 309 19.14 -17.67 -10.01
N TYR A 310 18.94 -16.89 -11.09
CA TYR A 310 19.46 -17.24 -12.40
C TYR A 310 20.98 -17.24 -12.44
N LEU A 311 21.66 -16.30 -11.77
CA LEU A 311 23.12 -16.31 -11.67
C LEU A 311 23.61 -17.62 -11.06
N VAL A 312 23.05 -18.11 -9.95
CA VAL A 312 23.45 -19.42 -9.40
C VAL A 312 23.16 -20.55 -10.39
N TYR A 313 21.96 -20.54 -10.98
CA TYR A 313 21.54 -21.55 -11.96
C TYR A 313 22.45 -21.61 -13.19
N TRP A 314 22.93 -20.46 -13.67
CA TRP A 314 23.85 -20.37 -14.81
C TRP A 314 25.32 -20.55 -14.39
N PHE A 315 25.75 -20.14 -13.20
CA PHE A 315 27.14 -20.33 -12.72
C PHE A 315 27.50 -21.81 -12.53
N LEU A 316 26.54 -22.65 -12.11
CA LEU A 316 26.68 -24.10 -12.01
C LEU A 316 27.18 -24.74 -13.33
N PRO A 317 26.62 -24.41 -14.52
CA PRO A 317 27.17 -24.82 -15.81
C PRO A 317 28.25 -23.89 -16.40
N VAL A 318 28.32 -22.60 -16.07
CA VAL A 318 29.27 -21.62 -16.66
C VAL A 318 30.70 -21.77 -16.13
N SER A 319 30.89 -22.43 -14.98
CA SER A 319 32.23 -22.87 -14.54
C SER A 319 32.89 -23.84 -15.54
N CYS A 320 32.15 -24.33 -16.55
CA CYS A 320 32.64 -25.09 -17.69
C CYS A 320 32.78 -24.28 -19.01
N ILE A 321 32.58 -22.95 -19.02
CA ILE A 321 32.70 -22.12 -20.24
C ILE A 321 34.14 -21.72 -20.57
N ILE A 322 35.08 -21.91 -19.64
CA ILE A 322 36.50 -22.02 -20.01
C ILE A 322 36.79 -23.51 -20.25
N PRO A 323 36.77 -24.02 -21.49
CA PRO A 323 37.07 -25.43 -21.77
C PRO A 323 38.41 -25.88 -21.20
N ARG A 324 39.37 -24.95 -20.99
CA ARG A 324 40.66 -25.25 -20.33
C ARG A 324 40.58 -25.60 -18.84
N LEU A 325 39.49 -25.28 -18.13
CA LEU A 325 39.36 -25.57 -16.69
C LEU A 325 38.58 -26.85 -16.38
N CYS A 326 37.79 -27.38 -17.32
CA CYS A 326 36.99 -28.60 -17.10
C CYS A 326 37.22 -29.71 -18.14
N ALA A 327 37.90 -29.46 -19.26
CA ALA A 327 38.31 -30.53 -20.18
C ALA A 327 39.69 -31.07 -19.77
N LYS A 328 39.84 -32.40 -19.75
CA LYS A 328 41.15 -33.06 -19.82
C LYS A 328 41.79 -32.64 -21.14
N GLN A 329 42.65 -31.63 -21.13
CA GLN A 329 43.38 -31.24 -22.33
C GLN A 329 44.86 -31.51 -22.12
N GLU A 330 45.36 -32.54 -22.79
CA GLU A 330 46.79 -32.72 -22.98
C GLU A 330 47.32 -31.55 -23.82
N LEU A 331 48.07 -30.67 -23.19
CA LEU A 331 48.78 -29.61 -23.87
C LEU A 331 50.09 -30.19 -24.42
N THR A 332 50.03 -30.86 -25.57
CA THR A 332 51.23 -31.21 -26.31
C THR A 332 51.81 -29.94 -26.92
N ASN A 333 52.90 -29.44 -26.33
CA ASN A 333 54.17 -29.13 -26.99
C ASN A 333 54.99 -28.14 -26.14
N PHE A 334 55.96 -28.67 -25.37
CA PHE A 334 57.39 -28.50 -25.63
C PHE A 334 58.17 -29.34 -24.59
N HIS A 335 58.65 -30.51 -25.02
CA HIS A 335 59.75 -31.29 -24.42
C HIS A 335 59.61 -31.92 -23.01
N ARG A 336 58.40 -32.26 -22.54
CA ARG A 336 58.11 -33.40 -21.63
C ARG A 336 56.62 -33.48 -21.29
N ASP A 337 56.03 -34.68 -21.36
CA ASP A 337 54.65 -34.93 -20.94
C ASP A 337 54.54 -34.94 -19.42
N TYR A 338 53.92 -33.91 -18.85
CA TYR A 338 53.52 -33.90 -17.45
C TYR A 338 52.02 -34.17 -17.36
N LYS A 339 51.64 -35.36 -16.86
CA LYS A 339 50.26 -35.70 -16.54
C LYS A 339 49.86 -34.99 -15.25
N TRP A 340 49.16 -33.87 -15.35
CA TRP A 340 48.46 -33.27 -14.22
C TRP A 340 46.96 -33.46 -14.42
N THR A 341 46.26 -33.79 -13.33
CA THR A 341 44.81 -33.96 -13.33
C THR A 341 44.22 -32.90 -12.43
N PHE A 342 43.57 -31.89 -13.01
CA PHE A 342 42.65 -31.04 -12.25
C PHE A 342 41.39 -31.86 -12.01
N GLY A 343 41.21 -32.29 -10.77
CA GLY A 343 39.94 -32.83 -10.29
C GLY A 343 39.29 -31.78 -9.40
N PRO A 344 38.32 -30.98 -9.87
CA PRO A 344 37.43 -30.29 -8.95
C PRO A 344 36.65 -31.39 -8.23
N GLN A 345 37.16 -31.87 -7.10
CA GLN A 345 36.60 -33.05 -6.44
C GLN A 345 35.20 -32.71 -5.93
N SER A 346 34.22 -33.36 -6.55
CA SER A 346 32.90 -32.82 -6.90
C SER A 346 31.75 -33.21 -5.94
N SER A 347 32.03 -33.59 -4.69
CA SER A 347 31.00 -34.01 -3.74
C SER A 347 30.75 -33.06 -2.55
N ARG A 348 31.54 -31.98 -2.40
CA ARG A 348 31.41 -31.03 -1.27
C ARG A 348 30.89 -29.64 -1.63
N CYS A 349 30.58 -29.40 -2.90
CA CYS A 349 30.11 -28.09 -3.38
C CYS A 349 28.65 -28.15 -3.87
N GLU A 350 27.90 -29.12 -3.37
CA GLU A 350 26.46 -29.18 -3.57
C GLU A 350 25.82 -28.01 -2.80
N VAL A 351 25.13 -27.15 -3.53
CA VAL A 351 24.44 -26.00 -2.96
C VAL A 351 22.95 -26.11 -3.27
N THR A 352 22.14 -25.87 -2.25
CA THR A 352 20.69 -25.78 -2.39
C THR A 352 20.31 -24.34 -2.74
N THR A 353 19.73 -24.13 -3.92
CA THR A 353 19.14 -22.85 -4.32
C THR A 353 17.69 -22.77 -3.89
N SER A 354 17.20 -21.55 -3.68
CA SER A 354 15.80 -21.29 -3.34
C SER A 354 15.14 -20.44 -4.42
N ALA A 355 14.18 -21.04 -5.13
CA ALA A 355 13.48 -20.39 -6.23
C ALA A 355 12.55 -19.27 -5.72
N PRO A 356 12.47 -18.12 -6.42
CA PRO A 356 11.54 -17.05 -6.05
C PRO A 356 10.09 -17.54 -5.99
N ASN A 357 9.37 -17.18 -4.93
CA ASN A 357 8.00 -17.66 -4.70
C ASN A 357 6.98 -16.90 -5.56
N LEU A 358 6.33 -17.60 -6.49
CA LEU A 358 5.32 -17.03 -7.39
C LEU A 358 4.13 -16.42 -6.64
N ALA A 359 3.67 -17.03 -5.54
CA ALA A 359 2.55 -16.52 -4.76
C ALA A 359 2.88 -15.17 -4.11
N VAL A 360 4.13 -14.98 -3.66
CA VAL A 360 4.61 -13.71 -3.11
C VAL A 360 4.65 -12.63 -4.21
N THR A 361 5.15 -12.96 -5.40
CA THR A 361 5.18 -12.04 -6.55
C THR A 361 3.77 -11.61 -6.97
N VAL A 362 2.83 -12.56 -7.08
CA VAL A 362 1.43 -12.28 -7.40
C VAL A 362 0.77 -11.41 -6.32
N LEU A 363 1.03 -11.72 -5.04
CA LEU A 363 0.52 -10.93 -3.92
C LEU A 363 1.03 -9.49 -3.98
N LEU A 364 2.33 -9.28 -4.18
CA LEU A 364 2.91 -7.93 -4.33
C LEU A 364 2.32 -7.19 -5.54
N GLY A 365 2.13 -7.86 -6.68
CA GLY A 365 1.46 -7.31 -7.85
C GLY A 365 0.00 -6.90 -7.57
N SER A 366 -0.72 -7.69 -6.78
CA SER A 366 -2.09 -7.35 -6.37
C SER A 366 -2.13 -6.13 -5.44
N LEU A 367 -1.20 -6.03 -4.48
CA LEU A 367 -1.08 -4.88 -3.58
C LEU A 367 -0.69 -3.61 -4.34
N TRP A 368 0.14 -3.74 -5.38
CA TRP A 368 0.48 -2.66 -6.30
C TRP A 368 -0.76 -2.12 -7.01
N LEU A 369 -1.54 -3.00 -7.65
CA LEU A 369 -2.78 -2.61 -8.34
C LEU A 369 -3.80 -1.96 -7.38
N MET A 370 -3.95 -2.53 -6.18
CA MET A 370 -4.82 -1.98 -5.14
C MET A 370 -4.38 -0.59 -4.71
N SER A 371 -3.08 -0.38 -4.47
CA SER A 371 -2.51 0.92 -4.11
C SER A 371 -2.80 2.00 -5.16
N TYR A 372 -2.65 1.67 -6.45
CA TYR A 372 -2.96 2.59 -7.56
C TYR A 372 -4.45 2.95 -7.61
N SER A 373 -5.31 1.95 -7.43
CA SER A 373 -6.75 2.15 -7.38
C SER A 373 -7.16 3.06 -6.21
N LEU A 374 -6.51 2.92 -5.04
CA LEU A 374 -6.73 3.79 -3.90
C LEU A 374 -6.38 5.26 -4.16
N VAL A 375 -5.43 5.57 -5.05
CA VAL A 375 -5.09 6.96 -5.40
C VAL A 375 -6.30 7.69 -6.00
N PHE A 376 -7.04 7.03 -6.89
CA PHE A 376 -8.26 7.59 -7.47
C PHE A 376 -9.42 7.57 -6.48
N LEU A 377 -9.57 6.47 -5.73
CA LEU A 377 -10.62 6.35 -4.71
C LEU A 377 -10.44 7.35 -3.57
N GLU A 378 -9.24 7.85 -3.30
CA GLU A 378 -8.96 8.83 -2.24
C GLU A 378 -9.78 10.12 -2.38
N VAL A 379 -9.99 10.59 -3.61
CA VAL A 379 -10.82 11.79 -3.88
C VAL A 379 -12.25 11.54 -3.44
N TYR A 380 -12.78 10.37 -3.77
CA TYR A 380 -14.14 9.97 -3.40
C TYR A 380 -14.25 9.65 -1.92
N ALA A 381 -13.25 8.98 -1.34
CA ALA A 381 -13.17 8.67 0.08
C ALA A 381 -13.24 9.93 0.96
N ARG A 382 -12.54 11.01 0.58
CA ARG A 382 -12.62 12.31 1.28
C ARG A 382 -14.04 12.87 1.26
N ARG A 383 -14.67 12.90 0.08
CA ARG A 383 -16.05 13.38 -0.08
C ARG A 383 -17.06 12.52 0.68
N MET A 384 -16.85 11.20 0.68
CA MET A 384 -17.68 10.26 1.43
C MET A 384 -17.55 10.49 2.93
N ARG A 385 -16.34 10.63 3.48
CA ARG A 385 -16.15 10.96 4.92
C ARG A 385 -16.92 12.21 5.32
N ARG A 386 -16.82 13.27 4.52
CA ARG A 386 -17.54 14.53 4.75
C ARG A 386 -19.06 14.35 4.75
N LYS A 387 -19.59 13.55 3.80
CA LYS A 387 -21.02 13.24 3.70
C LYS A 387 -21.52 12.39 4.86
N VAL A 388 -20.75 11.38 5.27
CA VAL A 388 -21.06 10.57 6.46
C VAL A 388 -21.17 11.48 7.68
N SER A 389 -20.18 12.34 7.93
CA SER A 389 -20.24 13.27 9.06
C SER A 389 -21.39 14.27 8.98
N ALA A 390 -21.72 14.77 7.78
CA ALA A 390 -22.86 15.67 7.57
C ALA A 390 -24.20 14.99 7.87
N SER A 391 -24.37 13.73 7.45
CA SER A 391 -25.60 12.96 7.66
C SER A 391 -25.85 12.70 9.14
N PHE A 392 -24.81 12.38 9.89
CA PHE A 392 -24.90 12.11 11.32
C PHE A 392 -25.10 13.39 12.14
N PHE A 393 -24.47 14.50 11.76
CA PHE A 393 -24.48 15.75 12.52
C PHE A 393 -25.08 16.91 11.74
N LYS A 394 -26.38 16.80 11.40
CA LYS A 394 -27.12 17.80 10.61
C LYS A 394 -27.06 19.21 11.20
N SER A 395 -27.27 19.36 12.51
CA SER A 395 -27.19 20.67 13.20
C SER A 395 -25.81 21.34 13.05
N GLN A 396 -24.73 20.56 13.04
CA GLN A 396 -23.39 21.11 12.83
C GLN A 396 -23.18 21.56 11.38
N GLU A 397 -23.80 20.88 10.43
CA GLU A 397 -23.79 21.27 9.02
C GLU A 397 -24.54 22.58 8.79
N GLU A 398 -25.70 22.75 9.40
CA GLU A 398 -26.49 23.97 9.32
C GLU A 398 -25.71 25.19 9.85
N LYS A 399 -25.08 25.06 11.03
CA LYS A 399 -24.22 26.12 11.60
C LYS A 399 -23.10 26.52 10.65
N ARG A 400 -22.50 25.54 9.97
CA ARG A 400 -21.41 25.73 9.03
C ARG A 400 -21.87 26.39 7.74
N ILE A 401 -23.01 25.99 7.18
CA ILE A 401 -23.62 26.65 6.03
C ILE A 401 -23.93 28.11 6.37
N ALA A 402 -24.55 28.38 7.53
CA ALA A 402 -24.85 29.74 7.98
C ALA A 402 -23.57 30.59 8.13
N PHE A 403 -22.50 30.03 8.72
CA PHE A 403 -21.20 30.70 8.83
C PHE A 403 -20.62 31.06 7.45
N LEU A 404 -20.66 30.13 6.50
CA LEU A 404 -20.13 30.36 5.14
C LEU A 404 -20.95 31.40 4.37
N LEU A 405 -22.29 31.35 4.45
CA LEU A 405 -23.15 32.34 3.81
C LEU A 405 -22.88 33.76 4.35
N ARG A 406 -22.77 33.92 5.67
CA ARG A 406 -22.39 35.20 6.28
C ARG A 406 -21.02 35.68 5.80
N LYS A 407 -20.06 34.76 5.69
CA LYS A 407 -18.70 35.07 5.20
C LYS A 407 -18.70 35.52 3.74
N ILE A 408 -19.50 34.88 2.88
CA ILE A 408 -19.64 35.25 1.46
C ILE A 408 -20.31 36.63 1.35
N GLN A 409 -21.41 36.86 2.06
CA GLN A 409 -22.11 38.16 2.09
C GLN A 409 -21.20 39.30 2.56
N ALA A 410 -20.46 39.10 3.67
CA ALA A 410 -19.54 40.11 4.18
C ALA A 410 -18.42 40.45 3.17
N LYS A 411 -17.95 39.45 2.40
CA LYS A 411 -16.97 39.67 1.34
C LYS A 411 -17.56 40.50 0.19
N HIS A 412 -18.82 40.28 -0.17
CA HIS A 412 -19.52 41.09 -1.18
C HIS A 412 -19.76 42.53 -0.72
N SER A 413 -20.20 42.74 0.53
CA SER A 413 -20.39 44.08 1.08
C SER A 413 -19.09 44.90 1.09
N ARG A 414 -17.94 44.26 1.33
CA ARG A 414 -16.62 44.91 1.25
C ARG A 414 -16.14 45.17 -0.18
N ASN A 415 -16.63 44.40 -1.16
CA ASN A 415 -16.22 44.50 -2.56
C ASN A 415 -17.14 45.40 -3.41
N LYS A 416 -18.24 45.92 -2.85
CA LYS A 416 -19.05 46.96 -3.53
C LYS A 416 -18.29 48.30 -3.47
N PRO A 417 -17.96 48.93 -4.61
CA PRO A 417 -17.45 50.30 -4.59
C PRO A 417 -18.55 51.23 -4.05
N GLU A 418 -18.20 52.09 -3.10
CA GLU A 418 -19.08 53.15 -2.61
C GLU A 418 -19.38 54.12 -3.76
N THR A 419 -20.53 53.98 -4.43
CA THR A 419 -21.06 55.02 -5.29
C THR A 419 -21.57 56.16 -4.42
N PHE A 420 -20.72 57.16 -4.16
CA PHE A 420 -21.15 58.46 -3.68
C PHE A 420 -21.93 59.15 -4.80
N SER A 421 -23.26 59.18 -4.70
CA SER A 421 -24.09 60.05 -5.52
C SER A 421 -24.01 61.47 -4.96
N VAL A 422 -23.18 62.31 -5.57
CA VAL A 422 -23.20 63.77 -5.31
C VAL A 422 -24.45 64.33 -5.98
N HIS A 423 -25.42 64.76 -5.18
CA HIS A 423 -26.58 65.49 -5.66
C HIS A 423 -26.13 66.92 -5.97
N VAL A 424 -25.86 67.23 -7.24
CA VAL A 424 -25.61 68.60 -7.67
C VAL A 424 -26.97 69.29 -7.77
N SER A 425 -27.31 70.10 -6.76
CA SER A 425 -28.43 71.03 -6.85
C SER A 425 -28.07 72.12 -7.86
N ALA A 426 -28.77 72.14 -8.99
CA ALA A 426 -28.66 73.20 -9.98
C ALA A 426 -29.14 74.52 -9.37
N ILE A 427 -28.24 75.50 -9.27
CA ILE A 427 -28.58 76.89 -8.96
C ILE A 427 -29.14 77.51 -10.25
N HIS A 428 -30.38 78.00 -10.18
CA HIS A 428 -31.04 78.71 -11.28
C HIS A 428 -30.45 80.13 -11.39
N PRO A 429 -30.06 80.61 -12.59
CA PRO A 429 -29.73 82.02 -12.79
C PRO A 429 -31.03 82.85 -12.91
N HIS A 430 -31.01 84.02 -12.27
CA HIS A 430 -32.05 85.05 -12.32
C HIS A 430 -32.19 85.70 -13.69
#